data_AF-A0AAW8CM32-F1
#
_entry.id   AF-A0AAW8CM32-F1
#
_cell.length_a   1.000
_cell.length_b   1.000
_cell.length_c   1.000
_cell.angle_alpha   90.00
_cell.angle_beta   90.00
_cell.angle_gamma   90.00
#
_symmetry.space_group_name_H-M   'P 1'
#
loop_
_entity.id
_entity.type
_entity.pdbx_description
1 polymer ?
#
loop_
_entity_poly.entity_id
_entity_poly.type
_entity_poly.pdbx_seq_one_letter_code
_entity_poly.pdbx_strand_id
1 'polypeptide(L)' 'MKKELQFFIYLLEHYAHYKKTTATEILHTWDRLALTDFIYDMYEMYHSERLENAFEDIDNLVAKKDQNVSK' A
#
# COMPACT_ATOMS: atom_id res chain seq x y z
N MET A 1 16.30 13.00 3.44
CA MET A 1 15.03 12.26 3.58
C MET A 1 15.33 10.78 3.45
N LYS A 2 14.74 9.94 4.30
CA LYS A 2 14.93 8.47 4.25
C LYS A 2 14.29 7.94 2.95
N LYS A 3 15.01 7.14 2.17
CA LYS A 3 14.59 6.69 0.82
C LYS A 3 13.28 5.90 0.89
N GLU A 4 13.07 5.22 2.01
CA GLU A 4 11.88 4.46 2.38
C GLU A 4 10.64 5.36 2.39
N LEU A 5 10.71 6.55 3.02
CA LEU A 5 9.61 7.50 3.04
C LEU A 5 9.30 8.05 1.64
N GLN A 6 10.32 8.35 0.84
CA GLN A 6 10.13 8.84 -0.52
C GLN A 6 9.45 7.79 -1.40
N PHE A 7 9.90 6.54 -1.32
CA PHE A 7 9.30 5.44 -2.05
C PHE A 7 7.89 5.13 -1.55
N PHE A 8 7.65 5.18 -0.24
CA PHE A 8 6.31 4.98 0.31
C PHE A 8 5.31 6.01 -0.21
N ILE A 9 5.67 7.30 -0.23
CA ILE A 9 4.82 8.35 -0.80
C ILE A 9 4.60 8.09 -2.31
N TYR A 10 5.66 7.75 -3.04
CA TYR A 10 5.56 7.42 -4.47
C TYR A 10 4.61 6.24 -4.74
N LEU A 11 4.77 5.15 -3.99
CA LEU A 11 3.91 3.96 -4.04
C LEU A 11 2.45 4.31 -3.73
N LEU A 12 2.22 5.09 -2.66
CA LEU A 12 0.90 5.51 -2.22
C LEU A 12 0.18 6.32 -3.31
N GLU A 13 0.85 7.31 -3.90
CA GLU A 13 0.26 8.14 -4.96
C GLU A 13 -0.08 7.34 -6.22
N HIS A 14 0.83 6.45 -6.66
CA HIS A 14 0.61 5.66 -7.86
C HIS A 14 -0.45 4.57 -7.65
N TYR A 15 -0.49 3.97 -6.46
CA TYR A 15 -1.54 3.02 -6.11
C TYR A 15 -2.91 3.71 -6.03
N ALA A 16 -2.99 4.92 -5.45
CA ALA A 16 -4.21 5.70 -5.47
C ALA A 16 -4.69 6.01 -6.89
N HIS A 17 -3.77 6.39 -7.79
CA HIS A 17 -4.09 6.57 -9.20
C HIS A 17 -4.60 5.28 -9.86
N TYR A 18 -3.93 4.14 -9.60
CA TYR A 18 -4.36 2.81 -10.08
C TYR A 18 -5.78 2.45 -9.61
N LYS A 19 -6.10 2.72 -8.33
CA LYS A 19 -7.43 2.48 -7.74
C LYS A 19 -8.45 3.58 -8.06
N LYS A 20 -8.05 4.61 -8.82
CA LYS A 20 -8.89 5.76 -9.23
C LYS A 20 -9.49 6.52 -8.04
N THR A 21 -8.67 6.74 -7.01
CA THR A 21 -9.03 7.37 -5.74
C THR A 21 -7.87 8.27 -5.27
N THR A 22 -7.95 8.83 -4.07
CA THR A 22 -6.92 9.72 -3.52
C THR A 22 -5.94 8.99 -2.61
N ALA A 23 -4.70 9.48 -2.52
CA ALA A 23 -3.70 8.97 -1.57
C ALA A 23 -4.23 9.00 -0.12
N THR A 24 -5.02 10.02 0.23
CA THR A 24 -5.67 10.13 1.54
C THR A 24 -6.65 8.98 1.80
N GLU A 25 -7.53 8.65 0.84
CA GLU A 25 -8.48 7.54 0.97
C GLU A 25 -7.78 6.18 1.06
N ILE A 26 -6.72 5.98 0.28
CA ILE A 26 -5.89 4.77 0.38
C ILE A 26 -5.23 4.67 1.74
N LEU A 27 -4.60 5.75 2.21
CA LEU A 27 -3.90 5.74 3.50
C LEU A 27 -4.88 5.45 4.65
N HIS A 28 -6.07 6.07 4.64
CA HIS A 28 -7.13 5.75 5.60
C HIS A 28 -7.56 4.27 5.53
N THR A 29 -7.63 3.68 4.33
CA THR A 29 -7.96 2.27 4.16
C THR A 29 -6.87 1.38 4.75
N TRP A 30 -5.60 1.67 4.46
CA TRP A 30 -4.47 0.92 4.99
C TRP A 30 -4.36 1.05 6.51
N ASP A 31 -4.56 2.25 7.07
CA ASP A 31 -4.57 2.50 8.51
C ASP A 31 -5.69 1.71 9.20
N ARG A 32 -6.91 1.75 8.66
CA ARG A 32 -8.06 1.00 9.17
C ARG A 32 -7.81 -0.50 9.20
N LEU A 33 -7.05 -1.02 8.23
CA LEU A 33 -6.71 -2.44 8.11
C LEU A 33 -5.39 -2.82 8.81
N ALA A 34 -4.73 -1.86 9.47
CA ALA A 34 -3.41 -2.00 10.07
C ALA A 34 -2.37 -2.56 9.08
N LEU A 35 -2.35 -2.01 7.86
CA LEU A 35 -1.43 -2.38 6.77
C LEU A 35 -0.34 -1.33 6.51
N THR A 36 -0.50 -0.10 6.99
CA THR A 36 0.41 1.01 6.67
C THR A 36 1.86 0.72 7.03
N ASP A 37 2.13 0.31 8.27
CA ASP A 37 3.49 -0.04 8.73
C ASP A 37 4.06 -1.23 7.95
N PHE A 38 3.22 -2.24 7.68
CA PHE A 38 3.64 -3.41 6.89
C PHE A 38 4.06 -3.01 5.48
N ILE A 39 3.25 -2.21 4.78
CA ILE A 39 3.56 -1.74 3.42
C ILE A 39 4.80 -0.85 3.42
N TYR A 40 5.00 -0.04 4.47
CA TYR A 40 6.20 0.77 4.64
C TYR A 40 7.47 -0.10 4.79
N ASP A 41 7.40 -1.16 5.59
CA ASP A 41 8.52 -2.08 5.84
C ASP A 41 8.89 -2.93 4.62
N MET A 42 7.98 -3.07 3.64
CA MET A 42 8.21 -3.81 2.39
C MET A 42 9.09 -3.05 1.37
N TYR A 43 9.69 -1.91 1.76
CA TYR A 43 10.55 -1.08 0.90
C TYR A 43 11.56 -1.89 0.08
N GLU A 44 12.34 -2.77 0.73
CA GLU A 44 13.40 -3.54 0.07
C GLU A 44 12.88 -4.40 -1.10
N MET A 45 11.68 -4.99 -0.94
CA MET A 45 11.05 -5.80 -1.98
C MET A 45 10.43 -4.93 -3.07
N TYR A 46 9.57 -3.98 -2.67
CA TYR A 46 8.79 -3.20 -3.64
C TYR A 46 9.64 -2.23 -4.46
N HIS A 47 10.74 -1.70 -3.92
CA HIS A 47 11.61 -0.79 -4.68
C HIS A 47 12.47 -1.51 -5.72
N SER A 48 12.64 -2.84 -5.59
CA SER A 48 13.47 -3.66 -6.47
C SER A 48 12.71 -4.23 -7.67
N GLU A 49 11.39 -4.15 -7.65
CA GLU A 49 10.50 -4.76 -8.62
C GLU A 49 9.70 -3.73 -9.44
N ARG A 50 8.83 -4.25 -10.31
CA ARG A 50 7.82 -3.44 -10.97
C ARG A 50 6.76 -3.01 -9.95
N LEU A 51 6.29 -1.78 -10.11
CA LEU A 51 5.32 -1.19 -9.19
C LEU A 51 3.98 -1.95 -9.21
N GLU A 52 3.62 -2.53 -10.35
CA GLU A 52 2.44 -3.36 -10.53
C GLU A 52 2.46 -4.63 -9.65
N ASN A 53 3.63 -5.22 -9.39
CA ASN A 53 3.76 -6.36 -8.49
C ASN A 53 3.38 -5.96 -7.05
N ALA A 54 3.82 -4.77 -6.61
CA ALA A 54 3.45 -4.23 -5.31
C ALA A 54 1.94 -3.96 -5.24
N PHE A 55 1.32 -3.51 -6.34
CA PHE A 55 -0.13 -3.29 -6.38
C PHE A 55 -0.92 -4.59 -6.22
N GLU A 56 -0.51 -5.65 -6.91
CA GLU A 56 -1.15 -6.97 -6.81
C GLU A 56 -1.03 -7.54 -5.39
N ASP A 57 0.13 -7.41 -4.74
CA ASP A 57 0.29 -7.87 -3.35
C ASP A 57 -0.57 -7.04 -2.39
N ILE A 58 -0.57 -5.71 -2.52
CA ILE A 58 -1.40 -4.82 -1.69
C ILE A 58 -2.89 -5.12 -1.87
N ASP A 59 -3.36 -5.36 -3.10
CA ASP A 59 -4.75 -5.76 -3.36
C ASP A 59 -5.12 -7.07 -2.64
N ASN A 60 -4.21 -8.05 -2.66
CA ASN A 60 -4.40 -9.31 -1.94
C ASN A 60 -4.41 -9.11 -0.41
N LEU A 61 -3.54 -8.26 0.13
CA LEU A 61 -3.48 -7.93 1.56
C LEU A 61 -4.75 -7.24 2.03
N VAL A 62 -5.22 -6.23 1.28
CA VAL A 62 -6.46 -5.49 1.56
C VAL A 62 -7.64 -6.46 1.55
N ALA A 63 -7.77 -7.29 0.51
CA ALA A 63 -8.87 -8.26 0.40
C ALA A 63 -8.89 -9.25 1.57
N LYS A 64 -7.72 -9.78 1.98
CA LYS A 64 -7.60 -10.68 3.13
C LYS A 64 -7.98 -10.01 4.45
N LYS A 65 -7.54 -8.77 4.68
CA LYS A 65 -7.83 -8.04 5.93
C LYS A 65 -9.29 -7.63 6.02
N ASP A 66 -9.89 -7.15 4.94
CA ASP A 66 -11.29 -6.70 4.92
C ASP A 66 -12.27 -7.86 5.20
N GLN A 67 -11.94 -9.08 4.73
CA GLN A 67 -12.69 -10.31 5.07
C GLN A 67 -12.59 -10.70 6.55
N ASN A 68 -11.49 -10.36 7.22
CA ASN A 68 -11.27 -10.69 8.63
C ASN A 68 -11.86 -9.66 9.59
N VAL A 69 -12.00 -8.39 9.16
CA VAL A 69 -12.64 -7.32 9.96
C VAL A 69 -14.17 -7.45 9.95
N SER A 70 -14.75 -8.13 8.96
CA SER A 70 -16.20 -8.33 8.83
C SER A 70 -16.75 -9.55 9.60
N LYS A 71 -15.92 -10.23 10.40
CA LYS A 71 -16.29 -11.39 11.25
C LYS A 71 -16.21 -11.02 12.72
#